data_AF-A0A3N5PE45-F1
#
_entry.id   AF-A0A3N5PE45-F1
#
_cell.length_a   1.000
_cell.length_b   1.000
_cell.length_c   1.000
_cell.angle_alpha   90.00
_cell.angle_beta   90.00
_cell.angle_gamma   90.00
#
_symmetry.space_group_name_H-M   'P 1'
#
loop_
_entity.id
_entity.type
_entity.pdbx_description
1 polymer ?
#
loop_
_entity_poly.entity_id
_entity_poly.type
_entity_poly.pdbx_seq_one_letter_code
_entity_poly.pdbx_strand_id
1 'polypeptide(L)'
;MDLTLSGNVQWFGGWGLNFAGGKAQASTGSSAKLKNLIATTGEYSIEAWIVPGNVVQEDMRIVSYSAGLTNRNFNLGQTMYNYDFFNRSNLTNANGDPQLSTPDADEVLQASLQHVVATFDPVAGRKIYVDGVLVASLDPAPGGTITSWDTSYAFVLGNEVSNNRMWNGVIRLVAIHNRVLTPAQIQQNFDAGVGEKFFLMFSVEHLSNINDSFVVFEAAQFDSYGYLFREPFFISLDGTAQPAGLDIRGMRVGLNGAEARVGQAFSYLDTQITSNLYTAATGQTLLNLGTVLPLEKGPDEDEFFLTFDTMGSNSFNRPPPPVPPASTPQDLPPASLIGVRTFDEISASMAELTGVSQNEPGVRAAFDEVRQSMPAIPSIEAYVASNQAAIASLAIEYCHALMENATLRDATFPGVAFNSAPAAAFGNQDALFNPLLDRVLGATQLAHQPDRAAVLTELSQLVNGHPSDPARPGLLNALPPGEANDATRTRNIAKVVCTSVVGGAAMLVQ
;
A
#
# COMPACT_ATOMS: atom_id res chain seq x y z
N MET A 1 42.92 16.30 5.27
CA MET A 1 43.10 16.90 3.94
C MET A 1 41.92 17.81 3.78
N ASP A 2 42.15 19.09 3.48
CA ASP A 2 41.06 20.05 3.41
C ASP A 2 40.44 19.98 2.00
N LEU A 3 39.10 20.01 1.94
CA LEU A 3 38.34 19.97 0.69
C LEU A 3 37.73 21.34 0.44
N THR A 4 37.89 21.84 -0.78
CA THR A 4 37.23 23.06 -1.23
C THR A 4 35.88 22.72 -1.84
N LEU A 5 34.81 23.37 -1.37
CA LEU A 5 33.47 23.22 -1.92
C LEU A 5 33.30 24.09 -3.16
N SER A 6 32.64 23.57 -4.20
CA SER A 6 32.33 24.29 -5.43
C SER A 6 31.00 23.82 -6.03
N GLY A 7 30.27 24.72 -6.68
CA GLY A 7 28.92 24.45 -7.17
C GLY A 7 27.89 24.37 -6.04
N ASN A 8 26.80 23.62 -6.25
CA ASN A 8 25.73 23.49 -5.27
C ASN A 8 26.02 22.37 -4.25
N VAL A 9 26.81 22.71 -3.23
CA VAL A 9 27.10 21.86 -2.07
C VAL A 9 26.80 22.64 -0.80
N GLN A 10 26.03 22.05 0.10
CA GLN A 10 25.61 22.68 1.35
C GLN A 10 25.91 21.78 2.54
N TRP A 11 26.13 22.37 3.71
CA TRP A 11 26.19 21.61 4.96
C TRP A 11 24.82 20.99 5.25
N PHE A 12 24.83 19.75 5.73
CA PHE A 12 23.64 19.02 6.14
C PHE A 12 23.52 19.05 7.67
N GLY A 13 22.32 19.34 8.20
CA GLY A 13 22.08 19.48 9.66
C GLY A 13 22.47 18.25 10.49
N GLY A 14 22.36 17.05 9.91
CA GLY A 14 22.84 15.80 10.53
C GLY A 14 24.34 15.56 10.40
N TRP A 15 25.16 16.60 10.25
CA TRP A 15 26.61 16.53 10.00
C TRP A 15 26.98 15.83 8.69
N GLY A 16 27.38 16.62 7.70
CA GLY A 16 27.76 16.12 6.38
C GLY A 16 27.63 17.18 5.29
N LEU A 17 27.76 16.74 4.04
CA LEU A 17 27.57 17.58 2.85
C LEU A 17 26.44 17.03 2.00
N ASN A 18 25.50 17.90 1.64
CA ASN A 18 24.47 17.65 0.65
C ASN A 18 24.95 18.13 -0.73
N PHE A 19 24.93 17.24 -1.72
CA PHE A 19 25.34 17.48 -3.10
C PHE A 19 24.10 17.56 -4.00
N ALA A 20 23.93 18.68 -4.67
CA ALA A 20 22.82 18.94 -5.58
C ALA A 20 23.30 19.68 -6.85
N GLY A 21 24.43 19.24 -7.40
CA GLY A 21 25.10 19.87 -8.56
C GLY A 21 26.42 20.58 -8.23
N GLY A 22 27.26 19.98 -7.38
CA GLY A 22 28.56 20.52 -7.00
C GLY A 22 29.57 19.43 -6.64
N LYS A 23 30.70 19.80 -6.03
CA LYS A 23 31.73 18.88 -5.53
C LYS A 23 32.53 19.45 -4.37
N ALA A 24 33.11 18.56 -3.58
CA ALA A 24 34.13 18.89 -2.59
C ALA A 24 35.46 18.27 -3.03
N GLN A 25 36.49 19.08 -3.24
CA GLN A 25 37.74 18.63 -3.89
C GLN A 25 38.99 19.08 -3.14
N ALA A 26 39.94 18.16 -2.93
CA ALA A 26 41.27 18.47 -2.42
C ALA A 26 42.18 19.00 -3.54
N SER A 27 43.25 19.72 -3.17
CA SER A 27 44.35 19.98 -4.10
C SER A 27 45.06 18.68 -4.48
N THR A 28 45.69 18.63 -5.66
CA THR A 28 46.48 17.46 -6.10
C THR A 28 47.66 17.21 -5.15
N GLY A 29 48.33 18.26 -4.69
CA GLY A 29 49.41 18.18 -3.70
C GLY A 29 48.97 17.57 -2.37
N SER A 30 47.80 17.95 -1.85
CA SER A 30 47.22 17.33 -0.65
C SER A 30 46.81 15.87 -0.90
N SER A 31 46.23 15.59 -2.07
CA SER A 31 45.75 14.26 -2.48
C SER A 31 46.88 13.25 -2.62
N ALA A 32 48.08 13.67 -3.00
CA ALA A 32 49.27 12.83 -3.11
C ALA A 32 49.56 12.02 -1.82
N LYS A 33 49.14 12.53 -0.65
CA LYS A 33 49.21 11.82 0.63
C LYS A 33 48.57 10.42 0.55
N LEU A 34 47.45 10.27 -0.15
CA LEU A 34 46.74 8.99 -0.28
C LEU A 34 47.63 7.94 -0.93
N LYS A 35 48.15 8.22 -2.14
CA LYS A 35 49.06 7.28 -2.80
C LYS A 35 50.30 7.00 -1.95
N ASN A 36 50.91 8.03 -1.36
CA ASN A 36 52.14 7.86 -0.59
C ASN A 36 51.97 6.91 0.60
N LEU A 37 50.83 6.96 1.30
CA LEU A 37 50.54 6.08 2.45
C LEU A 37 49.98 4.71 2.05
N ILE A 38 49.24 4.62 0.94
CA ILE A 38 48.66 3.36 0.48
C ILE A 38 49.71 2.53 -0.27
N ALA A 39 50.63 3.14 -1.01
CA ALA A 39 51.69 2.44 -1.72
C ALA A 39 52.65 1.67 -0.78
N THR A 40 52.72 2.06 0.50
CA THR A 40 53.54 1.35 1.50
C THR A 40 52.92 0.03 1.96
N THR A 41 51.60 -0.11 1.87
CA THR A 41 50.87 -1.30 2.28
C THR A 41 50.37 -2.11 1.08
N GLY A 42 50.10 -1.45 -0.04
CA GLY A 42 49.52 -2.05 -1.24
C GLY A 42 48.01 -2.31 -1.13
N GLU A 43 47.41 -1.96 0.00
CA GLU A 43 46.03 -2.26 0.37
C GLU A 43 45.36 -1.04 0.98
N TYR A 44 44.03 -0.93 0.82
CA TYR A 44 43.27 0.18 1.39
C TYR A 44 41.78 -0.14 1.53
N SER A 45 41.09 0.74 2.26
CA SER A 45 39.63 0.75 2.34
C SER A 45 39.10 2.17 2.19
N ILE A 46 38.01 2.30 1.43
CA ILE A 46 37.14 3.47 1.40
C ILE A 46 35.98 3.14 2.32
N GLU A 47 35.74 3.97 3.33
CA GLU A 47 34.58 3.88 4.21
C GLU A 47 33.77 5.15 4.08
N ALA A 48 32.47 5.02 3.85
CA ALA A 48 31.58 6.17 3.68
C ALA A 48 30.21 5.93 4.30
N TRP A 49 29.61 6.99 4.82
CA TRP A 49 28.19 7.02 5.19
C TRP A 49 27.46 7.95 4.25
N ILE A 50 26.54 7.39 3.46
CA ILE A 50 25.93 8.09 2.33
C ILE A 50 24.42 7.89 2.26
N VAL A 51 23.73 8.89 1.73
CA VAL A 51 22.30 8.85 1.37
C VAL A 51 22.22 9.23 -0.11
N PRO A 52 22.11 8.26 -1.04
CA PRO A 52 21.82 8.56 -2.44
C PRO A 52 20.54 9.39 -2.57
N GLY A 53 20.57 10.46 -3.38
CA GLY A 53 19.39 11.29 -3.60
C GLY A 53 18.24 10.55 -4.30
N ASN A 54 18.58 9.50 -5.06
CA ASN A 54 17.67 8.50 -5.62
C ASN A 54 18.48 7.28 -6.12
N VAL A 55 17.77 6.25 -6.57
CA VAL A 55 18.29 4.96 -7.05
C VAL A 55 18.36 4.84 -8.58
N VAL A 56 18.18 5.95 -9.32
CA VAL A 56 18.17 5.95 -10.80
C VAL A 56 19.35 6.74 -11.39
N GLN A 57 20.33 7.13 -10.58
CA GLN A 57 21.52 7.84 -11.05
C GLN A 57 22.47 6.87 -11.76
N GLU A 58 22.89 7.17 -13.00
CA GLU A 58 23.74 6.29 -13.79
C GLU A 58 25.18 6.83 -13.94
N ASP A 59 26.18 5.96 -13.76
CA ASP A 59 27.61 6.28 -13.94
C ASP A 59 28.10 7.47 -13.08
N MET A 60 27.54 7.69 -11.88
CA MET A 60 27.85 8.86 -11.03
C MET A 60 29.00 8.61 -10.04
N ARG A 61 29.67 9.70 -9.60
CA ARG A 61 30.88 9.63 -8.75
C ARG A 61 30.59 10.08 -7.33
N ILE A 62 30.73 9.15 -6.38
CA ILE A 62 30.53 9.44 -4.95
C ILE A 62 31.86 9.86 -4.32
N VAL A 63 32.88 9.00 -4.40
CA VAL A 63 34.22 9.23 -3.85
C VAL A 63 35.25 8.85 -4.90
N SER A 64 36.04 9.80 -5.39
CA SER A 64 37.04 9.54 -6.45
C SER A 64 38.42 10.07 -6.09
N TYR A 65 39.45 9.37 -6.56
CA TYR A 65 40.81 9.89 -6.65
C TYR A 65 41.27 9.80 -8.10
N SER A 66 41.09 10.88 -8.86
CA SER A 66 41.08 10.84 -10.32
C SER A 66 41.58 12.12 -10.97
N ALA A 67 41.84 12.06 -12.28
CA ALA A 67 42.11 13.22 -13.13
C ALA A 67 40.96 13.50 -14.11
N GLY A 68 39.99 12.60 -14.23
CA GLY A 68 38.83 12.74 -15.11
C GLY A 68 38.20 11.41 -15.45
N LEU A 69 37.33 11.41 -16.46
CA LEU A 69 36.46 10.28 -16.82
C LEU A 69 37.16 8.94 -17.09
N THR A 70 38.38 8.96 -17.62
CA THR A 70 39.09 7.76 -18.11
C THR A 70 40.40 7.50 -17.39
N ASN A 71 40.74 8.33 -16.39
CA ASN A 71 42.01 8.26 -15.67
C ASN A 71 41.77 8.44 -14.18
N ARG A 72 41.92 7.35 -13.42
CA ARG A 72 41.68 7.34 -11.98
C ARG A 72 42.62 6.38 -11.28
N ASN A 73 42.85 6.63 -9.99
CA ASN A 73 43.48 5.68 -9.09
C ASN A 73 42.40 4.77 -8.49
N PHE A 74 41.32 5.37 -7.98
CA PHE A 74 40.12 4.65 -7.58
C PHE A 74 38.86 5.50 -7.73
N ASN A 75 37.71 4.83 -7.72
CA ASN A 75 36.39 5.46 -7.65
C ASN A 75 35.37 4.53 -7.00
N LEU A 76 34.65 5.03 -6.01
CA LEU A 76 33.38 4.49 -5.57
C LEU A 76 32.26 5.34 -6.19
N GLY A 77 31.42 4.69 -6.98
CA GLY A 77 30.37 5.31 -7.78
C GLY A 77 29.02 4.62 -7.63
N GLN A 78 28.05 5.15 -8.35
CA GLN A 78 26.69 4.61 -8.41
C GLN A 78 26.27 4.41 -9.87
N THR A 79 25.67 3.27 -10.15
CA THR A 79 24.87 3.02 -11.35
C THR A 79 23.54 2.40 -10.94
N MET A 80 22.46 3.17 -11.03
CA MET A 80 21.14 2.84 -10.52
C MET A 80 21.19 2.32 -9.07
N TYR A 81 20.82 1.05 -8.86
CA TYR A 81 20.80 0.36 -7.58
C TYR A 81 22.14 -0.27 -7.19
N ASN A 82 23.21 0.00 -7.92
CA ASN A 82 24.51 -0.58 -7.67
C ASN A 82 25.55 0.41 -7.18
N TYR A 83 26.40 -0.09 -6.28
CA TYR A 83 27.70 0.50 -6.01
C TYR A 83 28.74 -0.05 -6.99
N ASP A 84 29.51 0.84 -7.60
CA ASP A 84 30.59 0.50 -8.52
C ASP A 84 31.95 0.87 -7.92
N PHE A 85 32.88 -0.08 -7.87
CA PHE A 85 34.21 0.13 -7.35
C PHE A 85 35.29 -0.11 -8.41
N PHE A 86 35.89 1.00 -8.86
CA PHE A 86 37.02 1.01 -9.78
C PHE A 86 38.32 1.12 -9.00
N ASN A 87 39.31 0.32 -9.39
CA ASN A 87 40.65 0.37 -8.82
C ASN A 87 41.68 0.18 -9.94
N ARG A 88 42.59 1.15 -10.09
CA ARG A 88 43.72 1.03 -11.02
C ARG A 88 44.80 0.14 -10.41
N SER A 89 45.25 -0.84 -11.16
CA SER A 89 46.37 -1.71 -10.80
C SER A 89 47.20 -2.02 -12.04
N ASN A 90 48.09 -3.01 -11.97
CA ASN A 90 48.74 -3.58 -13.15
C ASN A 90 47.86 -4.60 -13.90
N LEU A 91 46.68 -4.94 -13.37
CA LEU A 91 45.71 -5.87 -13.97
C LEU A 91 44.48 -5.15 -14.55
N THR A 92 44.28 -3.88 -14.22
CA THR A 92 43.23 -3.03 -14.78
C THR A 92 43.82 -1.92 -15.65
N ASN A 93 42.97 -1.27 -16.46
CA ASN A 93 43.41 -0.16 -17.31
C ASN A 93 43.64 1.14 -16.49
N ALA A 94 44.00 2.25 -17.17
CA ALA A 94 44.20 3.56 -16.52
C ALA A 94 42.93 4.12 -15.85
N ASN A 95 41.76 3.59 -16.21
CA ASN A 95 40.46 3.93 -15.65
C ASN A 95 40.04 2.99 -14.51
N GLY A 96 40.82 1.95 -14.21
CA GLY A 96 40.46 0.94 -13.20
C GLY A 96 39.42 -0.08 -13.66
N ASP A 97 39.23 -0.24 -14.97
CA ASP A 97 38.33 -1.24 -15.55
C ASP A 97 38.98 -2.64 -15.65
N PRO A 98 38.19 -3.73 -15.53
CA PRO A 98 36.76 -3.73 -15.22
C PRO A 98 36.47 -3.31 -13.77
N GLN A 99 35.32 -2.68 -13.49
CA GLN A 99 34.89 -2.36 -12.12
C GLN A 99 34.35 -3.60 -11.38
N LEU A 100 34.35 -3.58 -10.05
CA LEU A 100 33.54 -4.49 -9.25
C LEU A 100 32.21 -3.79 -8.94
N SER A 101 31.09 -4.42 -9.30
CA SER A 101 29.75 -3.89 -9.00
C SER A 101 29.02 -4.82 -8.04
N THR A 102 28.09 -4.26 -7.25
CA THR A 102 27.12 -5.09 -6.52
C THR A 102 26.18 -5.83 -7.49
N PRO A 103 25.56 -6.95 -7.07
CA PRO A 103 24.67 -7.70 -7.95
C PRO A 103 23.40 -6.92 -8.33
N ASP A 104 23.11 -6.81 -9.63
CA ASP A 104 21.96 -6.06 -10.16
C ASP A 104 20.62 -6.48 -9.54
N ALA A 105 20.43 -7.78 -9.32
CA ALA A 105 19.18 -8.35 -8.83
C ALA A 105 18.90 -8.07 -7.35
N ASP A 106 19.92 -7.67 -6.59
CA ASP A 106 19.81 -7.50 -5.14
C ASP A 106 19.41 -6.06 -4.76
N GLU A 107 19.40 -5.14 -5.72
CA GLU A 107 19.05 -3.73 -5.53
C GLU A 107 19.73 -3.11 -4.29
N VAL A 108 21.03 -3.36 -4.11
CA VAL A 108 21.74 -3.11 -2.83
C VAL A 108 21.73 -1.64 -2.41
N LEU A 109 21.91 -0.72 -3.35
CA LEU A 109 21.91 0.71 -3.08
C LEU A 109 20.48 1.22 -2.93
N GLN A 110 20.22 1.87 -1.79
CA GLN A 110 18.90 2.41 -1.44
C GLN A 110 18.98 3.91 -1.19
N ALA A 111 17.87 4.63 -1.40
CA ALA A 111 17.75 6.06 -1.11
C ALA A 111 17.57 6.36 0.39
N SER A 112 18.34 5.67 1.23
CA SER A 112 18.39 5.80 2.69
C SER A 112 19.85 5.87 3.15
N LEU A 113 20.08 6.20 4.42
CA LEU A 113 21.44 6.22 4.97
C LEU A 113 22.02 4.81 4.98
N GLN A 114 23.15 4.62 4.30
CA GLN A 114 23.88 3.36 4.23
C GLN A 114 25.35 3.57 4.62
N HIS A 115 25.91 2.58 5.31
CA HIS A 115 27.35 2.47 5.55
C HIS A 115 27.97 1.61 4.46
N VAL A 116 28.85 2.19 3.65
CA VAL A 116 29.48 1.50 2.51
C VAL A 116 30.97 1.43 2.73
N VAL A 117 31.52 0.22 2.65
CA VAL A 117 32.96 -0.02 2.73
C VAL A 117 33.43 -0.77 1.49
N ALA A 118 34.32 -0.14 0.72
CA ALA A 118 35.00 -0.77 -0.42
C ALA A 118 36.46 -1.04 -0.07
N THR A 119 36.89 -2.29 -0.07
CA THR A 119 38.25 -2.71 0.30
C THR A 119 39.01 -3.23 -0.90
N PHE A 120 40.30 -2.92 -1.02
CA PHE A 120 41.19 -3.53 -1.99
C PHE A 120 42.38 -4.18 -1.29
N ASP A 121 42.57 -5.47 -1.57
CA ASP A 121 43.71 -6.29 -1.16
C ASP A 121 44.52 -6.70 -2.41
N PRO A 122 45.87 -6.64 -2.38
CA PRO A 122 46.70 -6.95 -3.55
C PRO A 122 46.64 -8.42 -4.00
N VAL A 123 46.11 -9.32 -3.17
CA VAL A 123 45.94 -10.74 -3.46
C VAL A 123 44.45 -11.08 -3.66
N ALA A 124 43.60 -10.72 -2.70
CA ALA A 124 42.17 -11.07 -2.73
C ALA A 124 41.33 -10.13 -3.62
N GLY A 125 41.86 -8.99 -4.03
CA GLY A 125 41.17 -8.01 -4.87
C GLY A 125 40.17 -7.14 -4.12
N ARG A 126 39.18 -6.65 -4.86
CA ARG A 126 38.15 -5.74 -4.37
C ARG A 126 37.02 -6.48 -3.67
N LYS A 127 36.47 -5.85 -2.63
CA LYS A 127 35.20 -6.24 -2.00
C LYS A 127 34.37 -5.00 -1.69
N ILE A 128 33.05 -5.16 -1.65
CA ILE A 128 32.10 -4.13 -1.22
C ILE A 128 31.26 -4.71 -0.09
N TYR A 129 31.16 -3.95 1.00
CA TYR A 129 30.28 -4.20 2.13
C TYR A 129 29.28 -3.05 2.23
N VAL A 130 28.03 -3.40 2.58
CA VAL A 130 26.96 -2.44 2.85
C VAL A 130 26.31 -2.81 4.17
N ASP A 131 26.19 -1.84 5.07
CA ASP A 131 25.61 -1.98 6.41
C ASP A 131 26.23 -3.14 7.23
N GLY A 132 27.57 -3.24 7.17
CA GLY A 132 28.34 -4.29 7.84
C GLY A 132 28.42 -5.63 7.09
N VAL A 133 27.59 -5.84 6.05
CA VAL A 133 27.45 -7.12 5.35
C VAL A 133 28.24 -7.14 4.05
N LEU A 134 28.96 -8.23 3.77
CA LEU A 134 29.65 -8.44 2.49
C LEU A 134 28.64 -8.67 1.37
N VAL A 135 28.61 -7.78 0.37
CA VAL A 135 27.66 -7.83 -0.74
C VAL A 135 28.30 -8.19 -2.08
N ALA A 136 29.57 -7.81 -2.30
CA ALA A 136 30.29 -8.12 -3.53
C ALA A 136 31.72 -8.56 -3.25
N SER A 137 32.10 -9.72 -3.77
CA SER A 137 33.46 -10.28 -3.61
C SER A 137 33.99 -11.02 -4.84
N LEU A 138 33.19 -11.17 -5.89
CA LEU A 138 33.64 -11.80 -7.14
C LEU A 138 34.27 -10.73 -8.03
N ASP A 139 35.52 -10.39 -7.75
CA ASP A 139 36.26 -9.37 -8.50
C ASP A 139 36.59 -9.87 -9.92
N PRO A 140 36.18 -9.17 -11.00
CA PRO A 140 36.54 -9.53 -12.36
C PRO A 140 38.03 -9.31 -12.69
N ALA A 141 38.77 -8.57 -11.85
CA ALA A 141 40.21 -8.38 -11.96
C ALA A 141 40.86 -8.46 -10.57
N PRO A 142 40.92 -9.66 -9.96
CA PRO A 142 41.33 -9.81 -8.57
C PRO A 142 42.81 -9.49 -8.35
N GLY A 143 43.09 -8.71 -7.31
CA GLY A 143 44.42 -8.39 -6.81
C GLY A 143 45.19 -7.38 -7.67
N GLY A 144 46.50 -7.56 -7.70
CA GLY A 144 47.43 -6.70 -8.44
C GLY A 144 48.09 -5.63 -7.57
N THR A 145 49.07 -4.96 -8.16
CA THR A 145 49.83 -3.89 -7.51
C THR A 145 49.37 -2.52 -7.99
N ILE A 146 49.36 -1.55 -7.08
CA ILE A 146 48.93 -0.16 -7.33
C ILE A 146 50.11 0.76 -7.72
N THR A 147 51.22 0.20 -8.16
CA THR A 147 52.42 0.97 -8.56
C THR A 147 52.14 1.96 -9.68
N SER A 148 51.10 1.69 -10.49
CA SER A 148 50.61 2.54 -11.58
C SER A 148 49.77 3.74 -11.13
N TRP A 149 49.52 3.93 -9.83
CA TRP A 149 48.80 5.09 -9.31
C TRP A 149 49.56 6.40 -9.51
N ASP A 150 48.84 7.48 -9.78
CA ASP A 150 49.39 8.80 -10.07
C ASP A 150 49.15 9.79 -8.90
N THR A 151 50.19 10.51 -8.46
CA THR A 151 50.07 11.53 -7.39
C THR A 151 49.53 12.87 -7.89
N SER A 152 49.45 13.09 -9.19
CA SER A 152 48.95 14.33 -9.79
C SER A 152 47.42 14.41 -9.82
N TYR A 153 46.73 13.35 -9.40
CA TYR A 153 45.27 13.27 -9.39
C TYR A 153 44.70 14.01 -8.17
N ALA A 154 43.40 14.29 -8.17
CA ALA A 154 42.72 14.97 -7.07
C ALA A 154 41.71 14.05 -6.40
N PHE A 155 41.63 14.11 -5.07
CA PHE A 155 40.57 13.49 -4.30
C PHE A 155 39.32 14.39 -4.36
N VAL A 156 38.17 13.83 -4.73
CA VAL A 156 36.93 14.55 -4.98
C VAL A 156 35.72 13.74 -4.49
N LEU A 157 34.74 14.46 -3.93
CA LEU A 157 33.45 13.92 -3.49
C LEU A 157 32.31 14.53 -4.31
N GLY A 158 31.30 13.72 -4.62
CA GLY A 158 30.03 14.12 -5.24
C GLY A 158 30.09 14.47 -6.73
N ASN A 159 31.26 14.39 -7.36
CA ASN A 159 31.44 14.57 -8.80
C ASN A 159 32.79 14.01 -9.28
N GLU A 160 33.05 14.12 -10.57
CA GLU A 160 34.36 13.98 -11.19
C GLU A 160 35.10 15.33 -11.21
N VAL A 161 36.44 15.29 -11.29
CA VAL A 161 37.28 16.49 -11.48
C VAL A 161 36.84 17.31 -12.70
N SER A 162 36.35 16.65 -13.76
CA SER A 162 35.80 17.25 -14.98
C SER A 162 34.36 17.77 -14.90
N ASN A 163 33.72 17.71 -13.71
CA ASN A 163 32.37 18.23 -13.45
C ASN A 163 31.22 17.60 -14.25
N ASN A 164 31.38 16.40 -14.81
CA ASN A 164 30.43 15.80 -15.75
C ASN A 164 29.90 14.44 -15.30
N ARG A 165 30.04 14.11 -14.01
CA ARG A 165 29.51 12.89 -13.36
C ARG A 165 28.98 13.23 -11.96
N MET A 166 28.04 14.17 -11.94
CA MET A 166 27.46 14.73 -10.72
C MET A 166 26.64 13.69 -9.99
N TRP A 167 27.04 13.37 -8.77
CA TRP A 167 26.25 12.57 -7.87
C TRP A 167 25.44 13.48 -6.95
N ASN A 168 24.15 13.19 -6.82
CA ASN A 168 23.25 13.89 -5.91
C ASN A 168 22.96 13.01 -4.69
N GLY A 169 23.03 13.60 -3.51
CA GLY A 169 22.83 12.90 -2.25
C GLY A 169 23.61 13.53 -1.11
N VAL A 170 23.59 12.87 0.05
CA VAL A 170 24.28 13.32 1.25
C VAL A 170 25.46 12.40 1.55
N ILE A 171 26.60 12.98 1.91
CA ILE A 171 27.75 12.26 2.46
C ILE A 171 27.99 12.76 3.89
N ARG A 172 27.81 11.89 4.88
CA ARG A 172 27.99 12.21 6.31
C ARG A 172 29.42 11.94 6.80
N LEU A 173 30.10 10.97 6.19
CA LEU A 173 31.49 10.64 6.51
C LEU A 173 32.18 10.02 5.29
N VAL A 174 33.46 10.33 5.11
CA VAL A 174 34.38 9.58 4.25
C VAL A 174 35.71 9.41 4.97
N ALA A 175 36.17 8.17 5.09
CA ALA A 175 37.47 7.81 5.61
C ALA A 175 38.21 6.93 4.59
N ILE A 176 39.50 7.20 4.40
CA ILE A 176 40.40 6.37 3.60
C ILE A 176 41.41 5.74 4.54
N HIS A 177 41.38 4.43 4.65
CA HIS A 177 42.31 3.64 5.46
C HIS A 177 43.38 3.04 4.57
N ASN A 178 44.66 3.13 4.94
CA ASN A 178 45.76 2.48 4.21
C ASN A 178 45.91 0.99 4.56
N ARG A 179 44.80 0.32 4.86
CA ARG A 179 44.70 -1.09 5.19
C ARG A 179 43.35 -1.64 4.77
N VAL A 180 43.25 -2.96 4.63
CA VAL A 180 41.95 -3.63 4.52
C VAL A 180 41.29 -3.68 5.89
N LEU A 181 40.08 -3.12 6.00
CA LEU A 181 39.26 -3.29 7.19
C LEU A 181 38.75 -4.73 7.25
N THR A 182 38.88 -5.36 8.42
CA THR A 182 38.34 -6.69 8.65
C THR A 182 36.80 -6.64 8.79
N PRO A 183 36.06 -7.72 8.51
CA PRO A 183 34.61 -7.74 8.72
C PRO A 183 34.18 -7.31 10.13
N ALA A 184 34.95 -7.68 11.16
CA ALA A 184 34.68 -7.27 12.54
C ALA A 184 34.86 -5.75 12.75
N GLN A 185 35.86 -5.13 12.11
CA GLN A 185 36.06 -3.68 12.15
C GLN A 185 34.96 -2.93 11.39
N ILE A 186 34.52 -3.47 10.25
CA ILE A 186 33.43 -2.90 9.47
C ILE A 186 32.14 -2.94 10.29
N GLN A 187 31.82 -4.09 10.89
CA GLN A 187 30.65 -4.21 11.78
C GLN A 187 30.74 -3.26 12.98
N GLN A 188 31.90 -3.18 13.63
CA GLN A 188 32.11 -2.26 14.74
C GLN A 188 31.85 -0.80 14.35
N ASN A 189 32.34 -0.37 13.18
CA ASN A 189 32.13 0.99 12.69
C ASN A 189 30.67 1.23 12.30
N PHE A 190 29.99 0.24 11.73
CA PHE A 190 28.56 0.30 11.44
C PHE A 190 27.74 0.48 12.72
N ASP A 191 28.00 -0.34 13.74
CA ASP A 191 27.32 -0.30 15.03
C ASP A 191 27.55 1.03 15.77
N ALA A 192 28.73 1.64 15.59
CA ALA A 192 29.03 2.96 16.13
C ALA A 192 28.15 4.07 15.51
N GLY A 193 27.77 3.92 14.23
CA GLY A 193 26.99 4.89 13.48
C GLY A 193 27.81 6.09 12.99
N VAL A 194 27.11 7.16 12.56
CA VAL A 194 27.72 8.40 12.08
C VAL A 194 27.02 9.64 12.64
N GLY A 195 27.79 10.72 12.76
CA GLY A 195 27.33 12.01 13.29
C GLY A 195 27.77 12.22 14.73
N GLU A 196 27.50 13.43 15.21
CA GLU A 196 27.75 13.79 16.61
C GLU A 196 26.61 13.29 17.50
N LYS A 197 26.98 12.70 18.64
CA LYS A 197 26.08 12.19 19.66
C LYS A 197 26.27 13.03 20.92
N PHE A 198 25.16 13.55 21.43
CA PHE A 198 25.10 14.29 22.68
C PHE A 198 24.43 13.44 23.74
N PHE A 199 24.93 13.49 24.96
CA PHE A 199 24.20 13.00 26.13
C PHE A 199 23.50 14.18 26.80
N LEU A 200 22.20 14.31 26.55
CA LEU A 200 21.40 15.36 27.18
C LEU A 200 20.91 14.85 28.54
N MET A 201 21.39 15.49 29.61
CA MET A 201 21.09 15.11 30.99
C MET A 201 20.04 16.05 31.58
N PHE A 202 18.88 15.52 31.91
CA PHE A 202 17.79 16.25 32.54
C PHE A 202 17.79 15.95 34.03
N SER A 203 18.09 16.95 34.87
CA SER A 203 18.07 16.77 36.32
C SER A 203 16.65 16.45 36.80
N VAL A 204 16.53 15.38 37.57
CA VAL A 204 15.28 14.91 38.18
C VAL A 204 15.39 14.80 39.70
N GLU A 205 16.48 15.30 40.28
CA GLU A 205 16.74 15.28 41.74
C GLU A 205 15.56 15.82 42.56
N HIS A 206 14.99 16.95 42.12
CA HIS A 206 13.84 17.58 42.78
C HIS A 206 12.55 16.74 42.74
N LEU A 207 12.46 15.73 41.87
CA LEU A 207 11.31 14.81 41.76
C LEU A 207 11.62 13.45 42.40
N SER A 208 12.85 12.97 42.28
CA SER A 208 13.28 11.65 42.74
C SER A 208 13.66 11.64 44.22
N ASN A 209 14.09 12.79 44.79
CA ASN A 209 14.78 12.90 46.08
C ASN A 209 16.07 12.07 46.14
N ILE A 210 16.73 11.90 45.00
CA ILE A 210 18.02 11.20 44.87
C ILE A 210 19.04 12.22 44.37
N ASN A 211 20.08 12.45 45.16
CA ASN A 211 21.13 13.43 44.85
C ASN A 211 21.74 13.17 43.47
N ASP A 212 22.02 14.25 42.75
CA ASP A 212 22.69 14.24 41.44
C ASP A 212 22.04 13.26 40.45
N SER A 213 20.71 13.13 40.48
CA SER A 213 19.98 12.21 39.60
C SER A 213 19.47 12.86 38.32
N PHE A 214 19.61 12.12 37.22
CA PHE A 214 19.32 12.55 35.87
C PHE A 214 18.56 11.47 35.10
N VAL A 215 17.67 11.91 34.21
CA VAL A 215 17.27 11.13 33.05
C VAL A 215 18.11 11.61 31.87
N VAL A 216 18.79 10.69 31.20
CA VAL A 216 19.75 11.00 30.14
C VAL A 216 19.27 10.39 28.84
N PHE A 217 19.37 11.16 27.76
CA PHE A 217 19.11 10.70 26.40
C PHE A 217 20.38 10.75 25.56
N GLU A 218 20.58 9.78 24.68
CA GLU A 218 21.42 9.97 23.51
C GLU A 218 20.63 10.79 22.48
N ALA A 219 21.10 11.98 22.17
CA ALA A 219 20.49 12.92 21.23
C ALA A 219 21.43 13.24 20.07
N ALA A 220 20.90 13.40 18.87
CA ALA A 220 21.64 13.83 17.69
C ALA A 220 20.74 14.64 16.75
N GLN A 221 21.31 15.57 15.99
CA GLN A 221 20.61 16.12 14.82
C GLN A 221 20.41 14.98 13.81
N PHE A 222 19.15 14.63 13.54
CA PHE A 222 18.80 13.53 12.65
C PHE A 222 18.95 13.97 11.18
N ASP A 223 18.39 15.14 10.89
CA ASP A 223 18.46 15.81 9.60
C ASP A 223 18.43 17.34 9.80
N SER A 224 17.98 18.08 8.79
CA SER A 224 17.87 19.56 8.87
C SER A 224 16.55 20.04 9.51
N TYR A 225 15.70 19.13 9.98
CA TYR A 225 14.35 19.41 10.47
C TYR A 225 14.01 18.75 11.81
N GLY A 226 14.88 17.88 12.34
CA GLY A 226 14.60 17.22 13.59
C GLY A 226 15.80 16.62 14.31
N TYR A 227 15.54 16.25 15.57
CA TYR A 227 16.47 15.60 16.47
C TYR A 227 16.02 14.15 16.70
N LEU A 228 16.97 13.23 16.73
CA LEU A 228 16.75 11.88 17.22
C LEU A 228 17.11 11.82 18.69
N PHE A 229 16.15 11.43 19.53
CA PHE A 229 16.35 11.12 20.95
C PHE A 229 16.15 9.63 21.15
N ARG A 230 17.07 8.94 21.81
CA ARG A 230 16.96 7.48 22.01
C ARG A 230 17.57 7.01 23.33
N GLU A 231 17.18 5.78 23.68
CA GLU A 231 17.73 5.01 24.79
C GLU A 231 17.76 5.79 26.12
N PRO A 232 16.63 6.36 26.59
CA PRO A 232 16.63 7.04 27.87
C PRO A 232 17.05 6.10 29.00
N PHE A 233 17.93 6.60 29.88
CA PHE A 233 18.32 5.90 31.09
C PHE A 233 18.35 6.84 32.30
N PHE A 234 18.13 6.27 33.48
CA PHE A 234 18.25 6.98 34.75
C PHE A 234 19.63 6.72 35.36
N ILE A 235 20.30 7.78 35.80
CA ILE A 235 21.60 7.68 36.48
C ILE A 235 21.69 8.71 37.62
N SER A 236 22.36 8.35 38.71
CA SER A 236 22.84 9.32 39.69
C SER A 236 24.36 9.44 39.57
N LEU A 237 24.87 10.68 39.55
CA LEU A 237 26.31 10.95 39.54
C LEU A 237 26.93 10.89 40.94
N ASP A 238 26.11 10.76 42.00
CA ASP A 238 26.56 10.35 43.32
C ASP A 238 26.90 8.85 43.28
N GLY A 239 28.19 8.54 43.28
CA GLY A 239 28.70 7.17 43.25
C GLY A 239 28.29 6.31 44.46
N THR A 240 27.68 6.90 45.49
CA THR A 240 27.14 6.19 46.66
C THR A 240 25.63 5.96 46.57
N ALA A 241 24.94 6.54 45.59
CA ALA A 241 23.50 6.39 45.43
C ALA A 241 23.11 4.93 45.15
N GLN A 242 22.08 4.46 45.86
CA GLN A 242 21.49 3.13 45.70
C GLN A 242 19.98 3.28 45.47
N PRO A 243 19.56 3.79 44.30
CA PRO A 243 18.15 4.03 44.01
C PRO A 243 17.36 2.70 44.01
N ALA A 244 16.20 2.70 44.67
CA ALA A 244 15.29 1.57 44.67
C ALA A 244 13.85 2.04 44.89
N GLY A 245 12.90 1.47 44.14
CA GLY A 245 11.47 1.73 44.30
C GLY A 245 11.01 3.08 43.75
N LEU A 246 11.70 3.64 42.74
CA LEU A 246 11.28 4.91 42.11
C LEU A 246 10.41 4.63 40.88
N ASP A 247 9.11 4.83 41.00
CA ASP A 247 8.17 4.71 39.87
C ASP A 247 8.37 5.84 38.86
N ILE A 248 8.40 5.51 37.57
CA ILE A 248 8.49 6.47 36.46
C ILE A 248 7.47 6.09 35.40
N ARG A 249 6.51 6.99 35.15
CA ARG A 249 5.43 6.78 34.18
C ARG A 249 5.18 7.98 33.28
N GLY A 250 4.82 7.71 32.03
CA GLY A 250 4.28 8.70 31.11
C GLY A 250 5.25 9.84 30.77
N MET A 251 6.51 9.50 30.53
CA MET A 251 7.55 10.49 30.23
C MET A 251 7.31 11.14 28.86
N ARG A 252 7.34 12.47 28.77
CA ARG A 252 7.21 13.23 27.53
C ARG A 252 8.30 14.27 27.42
N VAL A 253 8.73 14.54 26.19
CA VAL A 253 9.73 15.57 25.90
C VAL A 253 9.01 16.87 25.50
N GLY A 254 9.32 17.94 26.19
CA GLY A 254 8.94 19.29 25.83
C GLY A 254 10.05 20.01 25.09
N LEU A 255 9.64 20.93 24.23
CA LEU A 255 10.47 21.78 23.39
C LEU A 255 10.00 23.23 23.57
N ASN A 256 10.93 24.15 23.84
CA ASN A 256 10.67 25.60 23.89
C ASN A 256 9.47 26.01 24.77
N GLY A 257 9.30 25.36 25.92
CA GLY A 257 8.28 25.69 26.91
C GLY A 257 6.91 25.01 26.72
N ALA A 258 6.74 24.13 25.72
CA ALA A 258 5.54 23.31 25.55
C ALA A 258 5.89 21.84 25.29
N GLU A 259 4.98 20.92 25.60
CA GLU A 259 5.15 19.52 25.20
C GLU A 259 5.14 19.38 23.67
N ALA A 260 6.10 18.64 23.12
CA ALA A 260 6.16 18.42 21.69
C ALA A 260 4.89 17.68 21.22
N ARG A 261 4.26 18.17 20.14
CA ARG A 261 2.99 17.62 19.63
C ARG A 261 3.12 16.24 19.01
N VAL A 262 4.32 15.90 18.55
CA VAL A 262 4.68 14.64 17.90
C VAL A 262 5.98 14.13 18.51
N GLY A 263 6.35 12.88 18.23
CA GLY A 263 7.58 12.31 18.77
C GLY A 263 7.51 11.95 20.26
N GLN A 264 6.34 11.54 20.76
CA GLN A 264 6.13 11.19 22.17
C GLN A 264 6.17 9.67 22.40
N ALA A 265 7.15 8.97 21.82
CA ALA A 265 7.25 7.51 21.97
C ALA A 265 7.43 7.09 23.45
N PHE A 266 8.05 7.95 24.26
CA PHE A 266 8.29 7.71 25.69
C PHE A 266 7.04 7.87 26.57
N SER A 267 5.92 8.37 26.01
CA SER A 267 4.69 8.60 26.77
C SER A 267 4.02 7.34 27.29
N TYR A 268 4.43 6.16 26.79
CA TYR A 268 3.99 4.85 27.26
C TYR A 268 4.94 4.22 28.28
N LEU A 269 5.99 4.94 28.71
CA LEU A 269 6.89 4.45 29.74
C LEU A 269 6.08 4.12 31.01
N ASP A 270 6.24 2.91 31.52
CA ASP A 270 5.73 2.46 32.81
C ASP A 270 6.76 1.49 33.41
N THR A 271 7.62 2.01 34.26
CA THR A 271 8.72 1.25 34.87
C THR A 271 9.04 1.74 36.27
N GLN A 272 9.89 0.99 36.97
CA GLN A 272 10.39 1.33 38.28
C GLN A 272 11.91 1.20 38.30
N ILE A 273 12.60 2.19 38.89
CA ILE A 273 14.03 2.06 39.19
C ILE A 273 14.21 1.11 40.35
N THR A 274 15.04 0.08 40.17
CA THR A 274 15.28 -0.95 41.18
C THR A 274 16.77 -1.18 41.37
N SER A 275 17.16 -1.59 42.57
CA SER A 275 18.55 -1.92 42.90
C SER A 275 19.13 -3.06 42.05
N ASN A 276 18.28 -3.91 41.48
CA ASN A 276 18.72 -5.07 40.69
C ASN A 276 19.06 -4.69 39.24
N LEU A 277 18.47 -3.62 38.72
CA LEU A 277 18.67 -3.17 37.34
C LEU A 277 19.58 -1.94 37.25
N TYR A 278 19.79 -1.23 38.37
CA TYR A 278 20.66 -0.07 38.44
C TYR A 278 22.12 -0.46 38.72
N THR A 279 23.05 0.15 38.00
CA THR A 279 24.47 0.16 38.37
C THR A 279 25.02 1.58 38.41
N ALA A 280 26.00 1.84 39.28
CA ALA A 280 26.63 3.17 39.36
C ALA A 280 27.43 3.53 38.09
N ALA A 281 27.80 2.55 37.25
CA ALA A 281 28.58 2.77 36.04
C ALA A 281 27.70 3.12 34.82
N THR A 282 26.52 2.51 34.70
CA THR A 282 25.67 2.60 33.50
C THR A 282 24.26 3.11 33.78
N GLY A 283 23.89 3.31 35.06
CA GLY A 283 22.53 3.61 35.45
C GLY A 283 21.57 2.44 35.22
N GLN A 284 20.28 2.75 35.02
CA GLN A 284 19.23 1.83 34.61
C GLN A 284 18.55 2.35 33.33
N THR A 285 18.56 1.56 32.27
CA THR A 285 17.82 1.90 31.04
C THR A 285 16.31 1.91 31.29
N LEU A 286 15.64 2.98 30.85
CA LEU A 286 14.19 3.15 30.98
C LEU A 286 13.45 2.52 29.79
N LEU A 287 13.97 2.73 28.58
CA LEU A 287 13.35 2.26 27.35
C LEU A 287 14.38 2.10 26.24
N ASN A 288 14.26 1.05 25.44
CA ASN A 288 15.09 0.83 24.24
C ASN A 288 14.35 1.30 22.97
N LEU A 289 13.73 2.48 23.01
CA LEU A 289 13.11 3.11 21.85
C LEU A 289 13.77 4.46 21.57
N GLY A 290 13.62 4.90 20.32
CA GLY A 290 13.96 6.24 19.88
C GLY A 290 12.73 7.00 19.38
N THR A 291 12.84 8.32 19.31
CA THR A 291 11.81 9.18 18.75
C THR A 291 12.45 10.38 18.04
N VAL A 292 11.76 10.89 17.03
CA VAL A 292 12.19 12.09 16.31
C VAL A 292 11.35 13.27 16.79
N LEU A 293 12.03 14.30 17.28
CA LEU A 293 11.46 15.57 17.71
C LEU A 293 11.71 16.62 16.62
N PRO A 294 10.79 17.56 16.41
CA PRO A 294 10.99 18.65 15.46
C PRO A 294 12.13 19.57 15.92
N LEU A 295 12.82 20.16 14.95
CA LEU A 295 13.67 21.32 15.13
C LEU A 295 12.81 22.58 14.97
N GLU A 296 12.91 23.52 15.91
CA GLU A 296 12.10 24.75 15.91
C GLU A 296 12.98 25.99 15.70
N LYS A 297 13.85 26.31 16.67
CA LYS A 297 14.75 27.47 16.62
C LYS A 297 16.14 27.10 16.10
N GLY A 298 16.51 25.82 16.18
CA GLY A 298 17.82 25.32 15.79
C GLY A 298 18.65 24.84 16.99
N PRO A 299 19.73 24.07 16.74
CA PRO A 299 20.47 23.33 17.76
C PRO A 299 21.11 24.19 18.85
N ASP A 300 21.43 25.45 18.55
CA ASP A 300 22.04 26.36 19.52
C ASP A 300 20.99 27.09 20.41
N GLU A 301 19.71 27.06 20.02
CA GLU A 301 18.64 27.83 20.68
C GLU A 301 17.47 26.95 21.20
N ASP A 302 17.32 25.73 20.70
CA ASP A 302 16.24 24.83 21.11
C ASP A 302 16.48 24.28 22.52
N GLU A 303 15.52 24.52 23.41
CA GLU A 303 15.55 24.09 24.80
C GLU A 303 14.60 22.92 25.02
N PHE A 304 15.10 21.85 25.65
CA PHE A 304 14.32 20.67 25.96
C PHE A 304 14.01 20.59 27.45
N PHE A 305 12.87 19.98 27.79
CA PHE A 305 12.53 19.62 29.17
C PHE A 305 11.74 18.30 29.20
N LEU A 306 11.63 17.69 30.37
CA LEU A 306 10.85 16.46 30.56
C LEU A 306 9.61 16.73 31.42
N THR A 307 8.55 15.99 31.12
CA THR A 307 7.36 15.92 31.95
C THR A 307 7.00 14.47 32.20
N PHE A 308 6.32 14.19 33.31
CA PHE A 308 5.99 12.84 33.74
C PHE A 308 4.54 12.77 34.21
N ASP A 309 3.89 11.64 33.98
CA ASP A 309 2.59 11.34 34.61
C ASP A 309 2.82 10.91 36.06
N THR A 310 3.92 10.21 36.34
CA THR A 310 4.38 9.89 37.69
C THR A 310 5.90 9.86 37.75
N MET A 311 6.49 10.44 38.79
CA MET A 311 7.89 10.26 39.15
C MET A 311 8.06 10.23 40.66
N GLY A 312 8.36 9.05 41.20
CA GLY A 312 8.34 8.78 42.63
C GLY A 312 6.95 9.05 43.22
N SER A 313 6.88 9.92 44.23
CA SER A 313 5.61 10.34 44.84
C SER A 313 4.89 11.46 44.10
N ASN A 314 5.51 12.06 43.07
CA ASN A 314 4.92 13.14 42.29
C ASN A 314 4.02 12.57 41.19
N SER A 315 2.84 13.15 41.02
CA SER A 315 1.91 12.76 39.94
C SER A 315 1.30 13.98 39.25
N PHE A 316 1.10 13.86 37.94
CA PHE A 316 0.43 14.87 37.12
C PHE A 316 -0.75 14.21 36.39
N ASN A 317 -1.96 14.71 36.65
CA ASN A 317 -3.17 14.19 36.01
C ASN A 317 -3.33 14.77 34.61
N ARG A 318 -3.19 13.93 33.57
CA ARG A 318 -3.46 14.30 32.17
C ARG A 318 -4.87 13.88 31.78
N PRO A 319 -5.83 14.82 31.67
CA PRO A 319 -7.16 14.47 31.20
C PRO A 319 -7.11 14.02 29.73
N PRO A 320 -7.85 12.97 29.35
CA PRO A 320 -7.98 12.58 27.95
C PRO A 320 -8.63 13.73 27.14
N PRO A 321 -8.34 13.82 25.83
CA PRO A 321 -8.98 14.80 24.98
C PRO A 321 -10.52 14.63 25.00
N PRO A 322 -11.29 15.72 24.88
CA PRO A 322 -12.74 15.64 24.86
C PRO A 322 -13.21 14.81 23.66
N VAL A 323 -14.10 13.85 23.91
CA VAL A 323 -14.71 13.05 22.86
C VAL A 323 -15.57 13.95 21.98
N PRO A 324 -15.41 13.95 20.64
CA PRO A 324 -16.29 14.71 19.75
C PRO A 324 -17.76 14.32 19.97
N PRO A 325 -18.71 15.27 19.88
CA PRO A 325 -20.12 14.93 19.97
C PRO A 325 -20.52 13.99 18.82
N ALA A 326 -21.43 13.06 19.09
CA ALA A 326 -22.02 12.23 18.05
C ALA A 326 -22.67 13.11 16.97
N SER A 327 -22.60 12.68 15.71
CA SER A 327 -23.31 13.36 14.62
C SER A 327 -24.82 13.29 14.85
N THR A 328 -25.53 14.38 14.53
CA THR A 328 -26.99 14.41 14.57
C THR A 328 -27.56 13.50 13.48
N PRO A 329 -28.56 12.64 13.78
CA PRO A 329 -29.24 11.85 12.76
C PRO A 329 -29.77 12.74 11.63
N GLN A 330 -29.50 12.37 10.39
CA GLN A 330 -30.00 13.10 9.22
C GLN A 330 -31.41 12.60 8.89
N ASP A 331 -32.37 13.54 8.82
CA ASP A 331 -33.71 13.28 8.30
C ASP A 331 -33.65 13.21 6.77
N LEU A 332 -34.06 12.07 6.20
CA LEU A 332 -34.07 11.83 4.76
C LEU A 332 -35.46 12.15 4.19
N PRO A 333 -35.55 12.55 2.90
CA PRO A 333 -36.84 12.74 2.25
C PRO A 333 -37.74 11.49 2.34
N PRO A 334 -39.07 11.66 2.41
CA PRO A 334 -40.01 10.53 2.41
C PRO A 334 -39.79 9.62 1.18
N ALA A 335 -39.63 8.31 1.41
CA ALA A 335 -39.57 7.31 0.33
C ALA A 335 -40.98 6.86 -0.08
N SER A 336 -41.14 6.49 -1.36
CA SER A 336 -42.40 5.93 -1.87
C SER A 336 -42.72 4.59 -1.18
N LEU A 337 -43.99 4.39 -0.82
CA LEU A 337 -44.50 3.11 -0.30
C LEU A 337 -44.59 2.03 -1.38
N ILE A 338 -44.64 2.44 -2.65
CA ILE A 338 -44.75 1.54 -3.81
C ILE A 338 -43.41 1.55 -4.57
N GLY A 339 -42.85 0.37 -4.79
CA GLY A 339 -41.65 0.14 -5.57
C GLY A 339 -41.89 -0.77 -6.77
N VAL A 340 -40.85 -0.93 -7.57
CA VAL A 340 -40.76 -2.00 -8.57
C VAL A 340 -39.57 -2.88 -8.21
N ARG A 341 -39.67 -4.18 -8.47
CA ARG A 341 -38.53 -5.09 -8.34
C ARG A 341 -37.37 -4.60 -9.22
N THR A 342 -36.17 -4.68 -8.69
CA THR A 342 -34.93 -4.45 -9.43
C THR A 342 -34.68 -5.58 -10.44
N PHE A 343 -33.77 -5.38 -11.38
CA PHE A 343 -33.48 -6.36 -12.44
C PHE A 343 -33.14 -7.77 -11.90
N ASP A 344 -32.35 -7.87 -10.82
CA ASP A 344 -32.00 -9.15 -10.20
C ASP A 344 -33.23 -9.80 -9.54
N GLU A 345 -34.08 -9.00 -8.87
CA GLU A 345 -35.32 -9.45 -8.25
C GLU A 345 -36.37 -9.90 -9.27
N ILE A 346 -36.46 -9.23 -10.43
CA ILE A 346 -37.33 -9.62 -11.55
C ILE A 346 -36.94 -11.01 -12.05
N SER A 347 -35.66 -11.22 -12.36
CA SER A 347 -35.17 -12.50 -12.87
C SER A 347 -35.34 -13.62 -11.85
N ALA A 348 -35.05 -13.35 -10.57
CA ALA A 348 -35.26 -14.32 -9.49
C ALA A 348 -36.74 -14.68 -9.32
N SER A 349 -37.63 -13.69 -9.41
CA SER A 349 -39.08 -13.92 -9.33
C SER A 349 -39.58 -14.75 -10.51
N MET A 350 -39.14 -14.48 -11.73
CA MET A 350 -39.51 -15.28 -12.90
C MET A 350 -38.99 -16.72 -12.82
N ALA A 351 -37.78 -16.91 -12.29
CA ALA A 351 -37.22 -18.24 -12.06
C ALA A 351 -38.06 -19.05 -11.08
N GLU A 352 -38.48 -18.45 -9.96
CA GLU A 352 -39.36 -19.10 -8.99
C GLU A 352 -40.75 -19.39 -9.58
N LEU A 353 -41.33 -18.43 -10.29
CA LEU A 353 -42.65 -18.55 -10.91
C LEU A 353 -42.72 -19.61 -12.01
N THR A 354 -41.62 -19.86 -12.71
CA THR A 354 -41.56 -20.83 -13.82
C THR A 354 -40.88 -22.14 -13.45
N GLY A 355 -40.11 -22.18 -12.36
CA GLY A 355 -39.24 -23.31 -12.01
C GLY A 355 -38.03 -23.47 -12.93
N VAL A 356 -37.77 -22.51 -13.81
CA VAL A 356 -36.63 -22.50 -14.73
C VAL A 356 -35.44 -21.80 -14.08
N SER A 357 -34.26 -22.40 -14.18
CA SER A 357 -33.02 -21.82 -13.66
C SER A 357 -32.65 -20.51 -14.36
N GLN A 358 -32.18 -19.52 -13.60
CA GLN A 358 -31.60 -18.28 -14.14
C GLN A 358 -30.34 -18.55 -15.00
N ASN A 359 -29.74 -19.74 -14.88
CA ASN A 359 -28.59 -20.17 -15.66
C ASN A 359 -28.97 -20.97 -16.92
N GLU A 360 -30.26 -21.12 -17.23
CA GLU A 360 -30.68 -21.69 -18.50
C GLU A 360 -30.13 -20.82 -19.66
N PRO A 361 -29.45 -21.39 -20.68
CA PRO A 361 -28.69 -20.58 -21.63
C PRO A 361 -29.48 -19.47 -22.33
N GLY A 362 -30.73 -19.74 -22.73
CA GLY A 362 -31.60 -18.73 -23.37
C GLY A 362 -32.02 -17.62 -22.41
N VAL A 363 -32.38 -17.98 -21.18
CA VAL A 363 -32.71 -17.02 -20.11
C VAL A 363 -31.51 -16.14 -19.78
N ARG A 364 -30.32 -16.74 -19.66
CA ARG A 364 -29.09 -16.00 -19.33
C ARG A 364 -28.72 -15.01 -20.44
N ALA A 365 -28.80 -15.44 -21.69
CA ALA A 365 -28.53 -14.57 -22.83
C ALA A 365 -29.51 -13.38 -22.89
N ALA A 366 -30.81 -13.63 -22.74
CA ALA A 366 -31.80 -12.54 -22.71
C ALA A 366 -31.62 -11.63 -21.51
N PHE A 367 -31.34 -12.18 -20.32
CA PHE A 367 -31.04 -11.39 -19.14
C PHE A 367 -29.86 -10.44 -19.37
N ASP A 368 -28.75 -10.95 -19.90
CA ASP A 368 -27.56 -10.14 -20.18
C ASP A 368 -27.84 -9.04 -21.24
N GLU A 369 -28.72 -9.30 -22.20
CA GLU A 369 -29.15 -8.32 -23.21
C GLU A 369 -30.04 -7.21 -22.62
N VAL A 370 -31.04 -7.57 -21.81
CA VAL A 370 -32.04 -6.61 -21.32
C VAL A 370 -31.71 -5.99 -19.97
N ARG A 371 -30.61 -6.42 -19.32
CA ARG A 371 -30.23 -5.94 -17.98
C ARG A 371 -30.12 -4.42 -17.89
N GLN A 372 -29.58 -3.77 -18.93
CA GLN A 372 -29.39 -2.31 -18.95
C GLN A 372 -30.70 -1.53 -19.12
N SER A 373 -31.78 -2.19 -19.54
CA SER A 373 -33.10 -1.59 -19.75
C SER A 373 -34.10 -1.97 -18.65
N MET A 374 -33.63 -2.39 -17.47
CA MET A 374 -34.46 -2.73 -16.30
C MET A 374 -34.21 -1.79 -15.11
N PRO A 375 -35.16 -1.66 -14.15
CA PRO A 375 -34.98 -0.81 -12.98
C PRO A 375 -33.77 -1.22 -12.12
N ALA A 376 -32.91 -0.26 -11.81
CA ALA A 376 -31.72 -0.46 -10.98
C ALA A 376 -31.95 -0.20 -9.48
N ILE A 377 -33.05 0.49 -9.14
CA ILE A 377 -33.44 0.81 -7.76
C ILE A 377 -34.91 0.45 -7.55
N PRO A 378 -35.32 0.07 -6.33
CA PRO A 378 -36.69 -0.33 -6.03
C PRO A 378 -37.62 0.88 -5.85
N SER A 379 -37.63 1.79 -6.81
CA SER A 379 -38.48 2.99 -6.82
C SER A 379 -39.40 2.97 -8.04
N ILE A 380 -40.66 3.32 -7.84
CA ILE A 380 -41.63 3.48 -8.94
C ILE A 380 -41.17 4.52 -9.98
N GLU A 381 -40.39 5.51 -9.55
CA GLU A 381 -39.82 6.55 -10.42
C GLU A 381 -38.75 6.00 -11.38
N ALA A 382 -38.18 4.84 -11.08
CA ALA A 382 -37.20 4.17 -11.93
C ALA A 382 -37.86 3.35 -13.06
N TYR A 383 -39.19 3.25 -13.07
CA TYR A 383 -39.92 2.52 -14.10
C TYR A 383 -40.25 3.39 -15.32
N VAL A 384 -39.75 2.98 -16.48
CA VAL A 384 -40.01 3.65 -17.77
C VAL A 384 -40.57 2.67 -18.79
N ALA A 385 -41.20 3.17 -19.86
CA ALA A 385 -41.88 2.34 -20.86
C ALA A 385 -40.95 1.31 -21.54
N SER A 386 -39.66 1.60 -21.70
CA SER A 386 -38.68 0.64 -22.25
C SER A 386 -38.54 -0.62 -21.40
N ASN A 387 -38.77 -0.50 -20.09
CA ASN A 387 -38.66 -1.63 -19.16
C ASN A 387 -39.75 -2.68 -19.45
N GLN A 388 -40.92 -2.28 -19.99
CA GLN A 388 -41.98 -3.22 -20.37
C GLN A 388 -41.52 -4.20 -21.44
N ALA A 389 -40.84 -3.70 -22.47
CA ALA A 389 -40.31 -4.54 -23.53
C ALA A 389 -39.21 -5.48 -23.00
N ALA A 390 -38.32 -4.96 -22.15
CA ALA A 390 -37.26 -5.75 -21.50
C ALA A 390 -37.80 -6.90 -20.64
N ILE A 391 -38.79 -6.60 -19.78
CA ILE A 391 -39.46 -7.58 -18.92
C ILE A 391 -40.20 -8.61 -19.77
N ALA A 392 -40.91 -8.19 -20.81
CA ALA A 392 -41.60 -9.10 -21.71
C ALA A 392 -40.62 -10.05 -22.41
N SER A 393 -39.50 -9.54 -22.95
CA SER A 393 -38.46 -10.37 -23.58
C SER A 393 -37.87 -11.40 -22.60
N LEU A 394 -37.59 -11.01 -21.36
CA LEU A 394 -37.11 -11.96 -20.35
C LEU A 394 -38.17 -13.00 -19.98
N ALA A 395 -39.44 -12.58 -19.81
CA ALA A 395 -40.55 -13.48 -19.53
C ALA A 395 -40.80 -14.47 -20.69
N ILE A 396 -40.58 -14.05 -21.95
CA ILE A 396 -40.64 -14.94 -23.12
C ILE A 396 -39.62 -16.07 -22.96
N GLU A 397 -38.36 -15.78 -22.62
CA GLU A 397 -37.34 -16.83 -22.49
C GLU A 397 -37.60 -17.77 -21.32
N TYR A 398 -38.05 -17.27 -20.17
CA TYR A 398 -38.45 -18.12 -19.04
C TYR A 398 -39.61 -19.05 -19.42
N CYS A 399 -40.66 -18.51 -20.05
CA CYS A 399 -41.80 -19.30 -20.48
C CYS A 399 -41.47 -20.22 -21.66
N HIS A 400 -40.54 -19.84 -22.53
CA HIS A 400 -40.02 -20.67 -23.60
C HIS A 400 -39.32 -21.91 -23.04
N ALA A 401 -38.36 -21.71 -22.12
CA ALA A 401 -37.64 -22.79 -21.45
C ALA A 401 -38.58 -23.72 -20.66
N LEU A 402 -39.57 -23.15 -19.96
CA LEU A 402 -40.61 -23.93 -19.28
C LEU A 402 -41.37 -24.84 -20.24
N MET A 403 -41.82 -24.31 -21.40
CA MET A 403 -42.66 -25.06 -22.33
C MET A 403 -41.90 -26.12 -23.16
N GLU A 404 -40.61 -25.90 -23.42
CA GLU A 404 -39.76 -26.85 -24.13
C GLU A 404 -39.20 -27.97 -23.22
N ASN A 405 -39.18 -27.76 -21.90
CA ASN A 405 -38.86 -28.82 -20.94
C ASN A 405 -40.11 -29.68 -20.63
N ALA A 406 -40.20 -30.85 -21.26
CA ALA A 406 -41.38 -31.72 -21.10
C ALA A 406 -41.68 -32.10 -19.64
N THR A 407 -40.66 -32.40 -18.84
CA THR A 407 -40.83 -32.77 -17.43
C THR A 407 -41.38 -31.60 -16.61
N LEU A 408 -40.78 -30.42 -16.75
CA LEU A 408 -41.19 -29.24 -16.01
C LEU A 408 -42.57 -28.75 -16.46
N ARG A 409 -42.83 -28.72 -17.78
CA ARG A 409 -44.12 -28.34 -18.36
C ARG A 409 -45.25 -29.24 -17.87
N ASP A 410 -45.09 -30.56 -17.97
CA ASP A 410 -46.16 -31.52 -17.65
C ASP A 410 -46.42 -31.55 -16.13
N ALA A 411 -45.40 -31.29 -15.31
CA ALA A 411 -45.56 -31.07 -13.87
C ALA A 411 -46.26 -29.74 -13.55
N THR A 412 -46.00 -28.70 -14.35
CA THR A 412 -46.55 -27.35 -14.12
C THR A 412 -48.01 -27.23 -14.55
N PHE A 413 -48.39 -27.93 -15.62
CA PHE A 413 -49.71 -27.88 -16.26
C PHE A 413 -50.33 -29.28 -16.41
N PRO A 414 -50.70 -29.93 -15.29
CA PRO A 414 -51.33 -31.24 -15.35
C PRO A 414 -52.66 -31.16 -16.10
N GLY A 415 -52.85 -32.02 -17.08
CA GLY A 415 -54.11 -32.14 -17.84
C GLY A 415 -54.19 -31.33 -19.13
N VAL A 416 -53.13 -30.60 -19.53
CA VAL A 416 -53.05 -29.96 -20.85
C VAL A 416 -52.45 -30.92 -21.88
N ALA A 417 -53.15 -31.14 -23.00
CA ALA A 417 -52.72 -32.06 -24.05
C ALA A 417 -51.73 -31.40 -25.04
N PHE A 418 -50.50 -31.09 -24.61
CA PHE A 418 -49.49 -30.37 -25.41
C PHE A 418 -49.07 -31.06 -26.72
N ASN A 419 -49.33 -32.37 -26.87
CA ASN A 419 -49.05 -33.13 -28.08
C ASN A 419 -50.24 -33.16 -29.08
N SER A 420 -51.32 -32.43 -28.78
CA SER A 420 -52.50 -32.33 -29.62
C SER A 420 -52.60 -30.96 -30.30
N ALA A 421 -53.45 -30.86 -31.34
CA ALA A 421 -53.77 -29.59 -31.96
C ALA A 421 -54.45 -28.62 -30.96
N PRO A 422 -54.31 -27.29 -31.15
CA PRO A 422 -54.79 -26.28 -30.20
C PRO A 422 -56.25 -26.44 -29.77
N ALA A 423 -57.18 -26.71 -30.69
CA ALA A 423 -58.60 -26.86 -30.35
C ALA A 423 -58.86 -27.97 -29.33
N ALA A 424 -58.07 -29.06 -29.37
CA ALA A 424 -58.17 -30.14 -28.39
C ALA A 424 -57.45 -29.80 -27.08
N ALA A 425 -56.28 -29.17 -27.15
CA ALA A 425 -55.48 -28.83 -25.97
C ALA A 425 -56.10 -27.71 -25.12
N PHE A 426 -56.75 -26.73 -25.75
CA PHE A 426 -57.40 -25.58 -25.11
C PHE A 426 -58.91 -25.77 -24.93
N GLY A 427 -59.42 -27.00 -25.08
CA GLY A 427 -60.81 -27.33 -24.71
C GLY A 427 -61.09 -27.19 -23.21
N ASN A 428 -60.03 -27.26 -22.39
CA ASN A 428 -60.04 -26.94 -20.96
C ASN A 428 -58.93 -25.93 -20.65
N GLN A 429 -59.19 -24.65 -20.89
CA GLN A 429 -58.19 -23.57 -20.73
C GLN A 429 -57.75 -23.37 -19.28
N ASP A 430 -58.63 -23.73 -18.33
CA ASP A 430 -58.38 -23.63 -16.90
C ASP A 430 -57.21 -24.50 -16.45
N ALA A 431 -56.93 -25.61 -17.15
CA ALA A 431 -55.78 -26.46 -16.90
C ALA A 431 -54.42 -25.77 -17.19
N LEU A 432 -54.42 -24.72 -18.02
CA LEU A 432 -53.25 -23.88 -18.26
C LEU A 432 -53.30 -22.60 -17.41
N PHE A 433 -54.45 -21.93 -17.33
CA PHE A 433 -54.56 -20.62 -16.71
C PHE A 433 -54.44 -20.68 -15.18
N ASN A 434 -55.15 -21.60 -14.51
CA ASN A 434 -55.15 -21.63 -13.05
C ASN A 434 -53.76 -21.91 -12.47
N PRO A 435 -52.96 -22.88 -12.98
CA PRO A 435 -51.61 -23.07 -12.45
C PRO A 435 -50.68 -21.86 -12.65
N LEU A 436 -50.87 -21.03 -13.69
CA LEU A 436 -50.11 -19.78 -13.85
C LEU A 436 -50.55 -18.73 -12.83
N LEU A 437 -51.86 -18.54 -12.68
CA LEU A 437 -52.42 -17.54 -11.77
C LEU A 437 -52.15 -17.90 -10.31
N ASP A 438 -52.19 -19.16 -9.94
CA ASP A 438 -51.88 -19.60 -8.58
C ASP A 438 -50.42 -19.32 -8.21
N ARG A 439 -49.50 -19.35 -9.18
CA ARG A 439 -48.10 -19.00 -8.98
C ARG A 439 -47.90 -17.48 -8.87
N VAL A 440 -48.56 -16.70 -9.73
CA VAL A 440 -48.32 -15.23 -9.83
C VAL A 440 -49.18 -14.40 -8.86
N LEU A 441 -50.44 -14.78 -8.66
CA LEU A 441 -51.41 -14.06 -7.80
C LEU A 441 -51.70 -14.78 -6.49
N GLY A 442 -51.23 -16.03 -6.34
CA GLY A 442 -51.59 -16.88 -5.22
C GLY A 442 -53.03 -17.41 -5.30
N ALA A 443 -53.34 -18.37 -4.43
CA ALA A 443 -54.69 -18.93 -4.33
C ALA A 443 -55.71 -18.00 -3.61
N THR A 444 -55.22 -16.97 -2.90
CA THR A 444 -56.04 -16.02 -2.13
C THR A 444 -55.93 -14.63 -2.74
N GLN A 445 -57.07 -13.99 -3.00
CA GLN A 445 -57.10 -12.62 -3.56
C GLN A 445 -56.61 -11.60 -2.53
N LEU A 446 -55.59 -10.80 -2.91
CA LEU A 446 -55.11 -9.66 -2.14
C LEU A 446 -55.82 -8.35 -2.54
N ALA A 447 -55.85 -7.38 -1.63
CA ALA A 447 -56.51 -6.08 -1.84
C ALA A 447 -55.80 -5.18 -2.87
N HIS A 448 -54.49 -5.39 -3.10
CA HIS A 448 -53.66 -4.55 -3.97
C HIS A 448 -53.02 -5.32 -5.13
N GLN A 449 -53.67 -6.39 -5.60
CA GLN A 449 -53.26 -7.15 -6.79
C GLN A 449 -54.37 -7.14 -7.85
N PRO A 450 -54.07 -7.47 -9.12
CA PRO A 450 -55.10 -7.64 -10.16
C PRO A 450 -56.21 -8.60 -9.74
N ASP A 451 -57.44 -8.31 -10.14
CA ASP A 451 -58.57 -9.22 -9.89
C ASP A 451 -58.41 -10.52 -10.69
N ARG A 452 -58.39 -11.67 -10.00
CA ARG A 452 -58.15 -12.98 -10.63
C ARG A 452 -59.17 -13.31 -11.72
N ALA A 453 -60.45 -12.95 -11.54
CA ALA A 453 -61.50 -13.23 -12.53
C ALA A 453 -61.36 -12.33 -13.77
N ALA A 454 -60.94 -11.09 -13.60
CA ALA A 454 -60.59 -10.20 -14.70
C ALA A 454 -59.41 -10.75 -15.51
N VAL A 455 -58.34 -11.21 -14.85
CA VAL A 455 -57.18 -11.80 -15.55
C VAL A 455 -57.58 -13.07 -16.32
N LEU A 456 -58.40 -13.95 -15.74
CA LEU A 456 -58.94 -15.11 -16.46
C LEU A 456 -59.71 -14.72 -17.72
N THR A 457 -60.50 -13.66 -17.63
CA THR A 457 -61.27 -13.12 -18.77
C THR A 457 -60.33 -12.64 -19.87
N GLU A 458 -59.30 -11.86 -19.53
CA GLU A 458 -58.29 -11.37 -20.49
C GLU A 458 -57.51 -12.52 -21.16
N LEU A 459 -57.09 -13.53 -20.40
CA LEU A 459 -56.41 -14.70 -20.95
C LEU A 459 -57.31 -15.51 -21.88
N SER A 460 -58.59 -15.67 -21.52
CA SER A 460 -59.56 -16.34 -22.39
C SER A 460 -59.79 -15.57 -23.69
N GLN A 461 -59.84 -14.24 -23.63
CA GLN A 461 -59.95 -13.39 -24.82
C GLN A 461 -58.69 -13.41 -25.68
N LEU A 462 -57.50 -13.50 -25.08
CA LEU A 462 -56.24 -13.68 -25.81
C LEU A 462 -56.25 -14.98 -26.63
N VAL A 463 -56.75 -16.08 -26.05
CA VAL A 463 -56.79 -17.39 -26.70
C VAL A 463 -57.93 -17.50 -27.71
N ASN A 464 -59.16 -17.13 -27.33
CA ASN A 464 -60.38 -17.35 -28.13
C ASN A 464 -60.78 -16.16 -29.01
N GLY A 465 -60.24 -14.98 -28.73
CA GLY A 465 -60.62 -13.73 -29.37
C GLY A 465 -61.61 -12.93 -28.52
N HIS A 466 -61.74 -11.66 -28.87
CA HIS A 466 -62.67 -10.77 -28.16
C HIS A 466 -64.09 -10.94 -28.71
N PRO A 467 -65.09 -11.32 -27.90
CA PRO A 467 -66.43 -11.67 -28.39
C PRO A 467 -67.13 -10.59 -29.23
N SER A 468 -66.79 -9.32 -28.98
CA SER A 468 -67.37 -8.15 -29.65
C SER A 468 -66.45 -7.45 -30.64
N ASP A 469 -65.25 -7.98 -30.93
CA ASP A 469 -64.30 -7.36 -31.87
C ASP A 469 -63.73 -8.41 -32.84
N PRO A 470 -64.31 -8.51 -34.06
CA PRO A 470 -63.84 -9.43 -35.10
C PRO A 470 -62.39 -9.19 -35.55
N ALA A 471 -61.81 -8.01 -35.28
CA ALA A 471 -60.41 -7.72 -35.59
C ALA A 471 -59.44 -8.38 -34.60
N ARG A 472 -59.94 -8.96 -33.50
CA ARG A 472 -59.18 -9.71 -32.49
C ARG A 472 -59.66 -11.16 -32.43
N PRO A 473 -59.35 -11.98 -33.45
CA PRO A 473 -59.86 -13.36 -33.57
C PRO A 473 -59.29 -14.34 -32.53
N GLY A 474 -58.29 -13.93 -31.74
CA GLY A 474 -57.60 -14.78 -30.77
C GLY A 474 -56.60 -15.73 -31.40
N LEU A 475 -55.72 -16.28 -30.56
CA LEU A 475 -54.62 -17.13 -30.99
C LEU A 475 -55.06 -18.49 -31.57
N LEU A 476 -56.25 -18.98 -31.21
CA LEU A 476 -56.82 -20.21 -31.77
C LEU A 476 -57.31 -20.04 -33.21
N ASN A 477 -57.86 -18.88 -33.56
CA ASN A 477 -58.49 -18.65 -34.86
C ASN A 477 -57.57 -17.91 -35.85
N ALA A 478 -56.50 -17.28 -35.36
CA ALA A 478 -55.46 -16.67 -36.19
C ALA A 478 -54.28 -17.63 -36.41
N LEU A 479 -54.26 -18.33 -37.54
CA LEU A 479 -53.11 -19.13 -37.96
C LEU A 479 -52.14 -18.26 -38.79
N PRO A 480 -50.89 -18.03 -38.34
CA PRO A 480 -49.91 -17.29 -39.11
C PRO A 480 -49.59 -18.00 -40.44
N PRO A 481 -49.27 -17.25 -41.51
CA PRO A 481 -48.86 -17.84 -42.78
C PRO A 481 -47.67 -18.78 -42.61
N GLY A 482 -47.81 -20.04 -43.04
CA GLY A 482 -46.73 -21.04 -43.01
C GLY A 482 -46.66 -21.89 -41.72
N GLU A 483 -47.52 -21.66 -40.73
CA GLU A 483 -47.62 -22.52 -39.55
C GLU A 483 -48.69 -23.62 -39.73
N ALA A 484 -48.42 -24.81 -39.20
CA ALA A 484 -49.39 -25.89 -39.10
C ALA A 484 -50.16 -25.80 -37.77
N ASN A 485 -51.44 -26.19 -37.77
CA ASN A 485 -52.26 -26.24 -36.56
C ASN A 485 -51.98 -27.51 -35.74
N ASP A 486 -50.75 -27.66 -35.27
CA ASP A 486 -50.20 -28.89 -34.67
C ASP A 486 -49.77 -28.70 -33.19
N ALA A 487 -49.11 -29.71 -32.62
CA ALA A 487 -48.61 -29.68 -31.24
C ALA A 487 -47.62 -28.53 -30.97
N THR A 488 -46.87 -28.09 -31.98
CA THR A 488 -45.93 -26.96 -31.85
C THR A 488 -46.69 -25.66 -31.69
N ARG A 489 -47.78 -25.47 -32.44
CA ARG A 489 -48.69 -24.33 -32.26
C ARG A 489 -49.29 -24.31 -30.85
N THR A 490 -49.69 -25.46 -30.32
CA THR A 490 -50.20 -25.57 -28.94
C THR A 490 -49.18 -25.06 -27.92
N ARG A 491 -47.92 -25.49 -28.02
CA ARG A 491 -46.85 -25.00 -27.14
C ARG A 491 -46.60 -23.50 -27.31
N ASN A 492 -46.64 -22.98 -28.54
CA ASN A 492 -46.45 -21.55 -28.79
C ASN A 492 -47.57 -20.67 -28.17
N ILE A 493 -48.84 -21.10 -28.26
CA ILE A 493 -49.95 -20.39 -27.60
C ILE A 493 -49.75 -20.42 -26.08
N ALA A 494 -49.35 -21.57 -25.52
CA ALA A 494 -49.09 -21.69 -24.09
C ALA A 494 -47.91 -20.82 -23.62
N LYS A 495 -46.84 -20.68 -24.43
CA LYS A 495 -45.74 -19.75 -24.18
C LYS A 495 -46.25 -18.31 -24.05
N VAL A 496 -47.05 -17.84 -25.00
CA VAL A 496 -47.60 -16.47 -25.00
C VAL A 496 -48.50 -16.20 -23.79
N VAL A 497 -49.34 -17.17 -23.43
CA VAL A 497 -50.18 -17.10 -22.22
C VAL A 497 -49.30 -17.00 -20.97
N CYS A 498 -48.28 -17.85 -20.84
CA CYS A 498 -47.33 -17.80 -19.73
C CYS A 498 -46.63 -16.43 -19.65
N THR A 499 -46.10 -15.93 -20.77
CA THR A 499 -45.40 -14.64 -20.82
C THR A 499 -46.29 -13.50 -20.33
N SER A 500 -47.56 -13.50 -20.71
CA SER A 500 -48.51 -12.45 -20.38
C SER A 500 -48.80 -12.36 -18.87
N VAL A 501 -48.75 -13.49 -18.17
CA VAL A 501 -48.95 -13.54 -16.71
C VAL A 501 -47.63 -13.27 -15.97
N VAL A 502 -46.56 -13.95 -16.35
CA VAL A 502 -45.25 -13.86 -15.67
C VAL A 502 -44.60 -12.48 -15.87
N GLY A 503 -44.77 -11.85 -17.03
CA GLY A 503 -44.30 -10.49 -17.31
C GLY A 503 -45.20 -9.37 -16.79
N GLY A 504 -46.26 -9.70 -16.04
CA GLY A 504 -47.28 -8.75 -15.60
C GLY A 504 -46.90 -7.92 -14.37
N ALA A 505 -47.72 -6.90 -14.09
CA ALA A 505 -47.52 -5.99 -12.95
C ALA A 505 -47.52 -6.70 -11.58
N ALA A 506 -48.22 -7.82 -11.44
CA ALA A 506 -48.24 -8.62 -10.21
C ALA A 506 -46.85 -9.20 -9.85
N MET A 507 -46.03 -9.52 -10.85
CA MET A 507 -44.64 -9.93 -10.66
C MET A 507 -43.72 -8.72 -10.50
N LEU A 508 -44.06 -7.55 -11.05
CA LEU A 508 -43.16 -6.41 -11.08
C LEU A 508 -43.24 -5.50 -9.85
N VAL A 509 -44.44 -5.20 -9.36
CA VAL A 509 -44.67 -4.20 -8.31
C VAL A 509 -44.46 -4.81 -6.92
N GLN A 510 -43.87 -4.04 -6.00
CA GLN A 510 -43.65 -4.44 -4.61
C GLN A 510 -43.97 -3.33 -3.61
#